data_AF-U5S0L6-F1
#
_entry.id   AF-U5S0L6-F1
#
_cell.length_a   1.000
_cell.length_b   1.000
_cell.length_c   1.000
_cell.angle_alpha   90.00
_cell.angle_beta   90.00
_cell.angle_gamma   90.00
#
_symmetry.space_group_name_H-M   'P 1'
#
loop_
_entity.id
_entity.type
_entity.pdbx_description
1 polymer ?
#
loop_
_entity_poly.entity_id
_entity_poly.type
_entity_poly.pdbx_seq_one_letter_code
_entity_poly.pdbx_strand_id
1 'polypeptide(L)'
;GFGDVRNTSLAQVSEFFGFTRFPRRLQTNGKVINLAKLVSDAGGGDRIDGFLPPLYEGVKTPEEMGVAKWQGTPEENLMTLRSVARLFGAEDVGCVEVDEDIKKMVFEADMDGKKYVFEDVDEAYETATKRVIPNKCKWVFTWTMRQPP
;
A
#
# COMPACT_ATOMS: atom_id res chain seq x y z
N GLY A 1 17.51 -18.85 -3.85
CA GLY A 1 16.76 -19.15 -2.62
C GLY A 1 16.47 -17.84 -1.97
N PHE A 2 15.25 -17.35 -2.16
CA PHE A 2 14.80 -16.07 -1.58
C PHE A 2 14.40 -16.33 -0.12
N GLY A 3 14.69 -15.36 0.75
CA GLY A 3 14.57 -15.41 2.20
C GLY A 3 13.16 -15.72 2.72
N ASP A 4 13.07 -15.82 4.05
CA ASP A 4 12.10 -16.53 4.87
C ASP A 4 10.75 -16.82 4.19
N VAL A 5 10.47 -18.11 4.07
CA VAL A 5 9.27 -18.71 3.48
C VAL A 5 7.98 -18.18 4.10
N ARG A 6 7.97 -17.69 5.36
CA ARG A 6 6.73 -17.29 6.03
C ARG A 6 6.15 -15.99 5.49
N ASN A 7 6.94 -14.94 5.39
CA ASN A 7 6.46 -13.62 4.94
C ASN A 7 6.31 -13.57 3.42
N THR A 8 7.25 -14.20 2.70
CA THR A 8 7.14 -14.40 1.25
C THR A 8 5.90 -15.22 0.91
N SER A 9 5.51 -16.20 1.73
CA SER A 9 4.28 -16.96 1.49
C SER A 9 3.01 -16.13 1.64
N LEU A 10 2.91 -15.17 2.57
CA LEU A 10 1.66 -14.39 2.73
C LEU A 10 1.42 -13.43 1.56
N ALA A 11 2.47 -12.74 1.10
CA ALA A 11 2.39 -11.87 -0.08
C ALA A 11 2.17 -12.69 -1.37
N GLN A 12 2.83 -13.84 -1.51
CA GLN A 12 2.57 -14.74 -2.64
C GLN A 12 1.19 -15.37 -2.58
N VAL A 13 0.64 -15.64 -1.39
CA VAL A 13 -0.72 -16.18 -1.21
C VAL A 13 -1.77 -15.11 -1.53
N SER A 14 -1.54 -13.83 -1.21
CA SER A 14 -2.43 -12.76 -1.64
C SER A 14 -2.37 -12.53 -3.16
N GLU A 15 -1.19 -12.65 -3.79
CA GLU A 15 -1.04 -12.75 -5.26
C GLU A 15 -1.76 -13.99 -5.83
N PHE A 16 -1.68 -15.12 -5.14
CA PHE A 16 -2.32 -16.38 -5.52
C PHE A 16 -3.86 -16.30 -5.48
N PHE A 17 -4.42 -15.48 -4.58
CA PHE A 17 -5.86 -15.20 -4.52
C PHE A 17 -6.29 -14.06 -5.46
N GLY A 18 -5.41 -13.10 -5.75
CA GLY A 18 -5.71 -11.90 -6.53
C GLY A 18 -5.73 -12.11 -8.05
N PHE A 19 -4.78 -12.87 -8.61
CA PHE A 19 -4.63 -13.02 -10.07
C PHE A 19 -4.97 -14.41 -10.61
N THR A 20 -4.83 -15.45 -9.80
CA THR A 20 -5.18 -16.82 -10.19
C THR A 20 -6.44 -17.27 -9.47
N ARG A 21 -7.33 -17.97 -10.19
CA ARG A 21 -8.58 -18.56 -9.66
C ARG A 21 -8.31 -19.72 -8.69
N PHE A 22 -7.45 -19.53 -7.69
CA PHE A 22 -7.25 -20.51 -6.64
C PHE A 22 -8.51 -20.56 -5.76
N PRO A 23 -9.02 -21.76 -5.41
CA PRO A 23 -10.29 -21.87 -4.72
C PRO A 23 -10.22 -21.22 -3.33
N ARG A 24 -10.99 -20.14 -3.13
CA ARG A 24 -11.22 -19.49 -1.82
C ARG A 24 -11.68 -20.46 -0.72
N ARG A 25 -12.19 -21.62 -1.12
CA ARG A 25 -12.68 -22.69 -0.25
C ARG A 25 -12.07 -24.02 -0.67
N LEU A 26 -11.29 -24.64 0.22
CA LEU A 26 -10.75 -26.00 0.01
C LEU A 26 -11.50 -26.98 0.92
N GLN A 27 -11.92 -28.11 0.35
CA GLN A 27 -12.47 -29.22 1.13
C GLN A 27 -11.33 -30.20 1.44
N THR A 28 -11.05 -30.39 2.72
CA THR A 28 -10.07 -31.38 3.20
C THR A 28 -10.61 -32.02 4.47
N ASN A 29 -10.38 -33.33 4.64
CA ASN A 29 -10.89 -34.12 5.77
C ASN A 29 -12.40 -33.92 6.04
N GLY A 30 -13.21 -33.76 4.99
CA GLY A 30 -14.67 -33.57 5.11
C GLY A 30 -15.12 -32.20 5.61
N LYS A 31 -14.21 -31.24 5.81
CA LYS A 31 -14.52 -29.86 6.22
C LYS A 31 -14.16 -28.88 5.11
N VAL A 32 -15.00 -27.88 4.91
CA VAL A 32 -14.72 -26.78 3.97
C VAL A 32 -13.99 -25.68 4.74
N ILE A 33 -12.74 -25.45 4.39
CA ILE A 33 -11.89 -24.40 4.96
C ILE A 33 -11.98 -23.16 4.07
N ASN A 34 -12.33 -22.01 4.68
CA ASN A 34 -12.32 -20.72 3.99
C ASN A 34 -10.92 -20.09 4.15
N LEU A 35 -10.10 -20.17 3.11
CA LEU A 35 -8.73 -19.68 3.16
C LEU A 35 -8.66 -18.16 3.22
N ALA A 36 -9.57 -17.45 2.54
CA ALA A 36 -9.62 -16.00 2.61
C ALA A 36 -9.89 -15.52 4.05
N LYS A 37 -10.78 -16.22 4.76
CA LYS A 37 -11.01 -15.95 6.19
C LYS A 37 -9.78 -16.25 7.05
N LEU A 38 -9.07 -17.34 6.80
CA LEU A 38 -7.85 -17.66 7.56
C LEU A 38 -6.73 -16.64 7.35
N VAL A 39 -6.54 -16.17 6.11
CA VAL A 39 -5.56 -15.12 5.81
C VAL A 39 -5.96 -13.80 6.46
N SER A 40 -7.24 -13.44 6.37
CA SER A 40 -7.81 -12.25 7.03
C SER A 40 -7.67 -12.31 8.57
N ASP A 41 -7.99 -13.45 9.19
CA ASP A 41 -7.85 -13.66 10.63
C ASP A 41 -6.37 -13.61 11.09
N ALA A 42 -5.42 -13.95 10.21
CA ALA A 42 -3.99 -13.81 10.43
C ALA A 42 -3.46 -12.38 10.16
N GLY A 43 -4.32 -11.43 9.78
CA GLY A 43 -3.95 -10.03 9.51
C GLY A 43 -3.54 -9.74 8.06
N GLY A 44 -3.55 -10.75 7.18
CA GLY A 44 -3.28 -10.58 5.75
C GLY A 44 -4.51 -10.10 4.96
N GLY A 45 -4.28 -9.54 3.77
CA GLY A 45 -5.34 -9.16 2.83
C GLY A 45 -5.64 -10.26 1.82
N ASP A 46 -6.86 -10.29 1.28
CA ASP A 46 -7.24 -11.16 0.15
C ASP A 46 -6.92 -10.53 -1.22
N ARG A 47 -6.13 -9.45 -1.23
CA ARG A 47 -5.69 -8.68 -2.40
C ARG A 47 -4.18 -8.42 -2.35
N ILE A 48 -3.65 -8.16 -3.53
CA ILE A 48 -2.25 -7.79 -3.80
C ILE A 48 -1.88 -6.38 -3.33
N ASP A 49 -2.88 -5.51 -3.13
CA ASP A 49 -2.67 -4.11 -2.79
C ASP A 49 -2.49 -3.96 -1.27
N GLY A 50 -1.24 -3.73 -0.85
CA GLY A 50 -0.91 -3.42 0.55
C GLY A 50 -1.01 -1.92 0.83
N PHE A 51 -1.52 -1.55 2.01
CA PHE A 51 -1.41 -0.17 2.51
C PHE A 51 0.05 0.21 2.75
N LEU A 52 0.87 -0.77 3.12
CA LEU A 52 2.31 -0.65 3.29
C LEU A 52 3.06 -1.15 2.05
N PRO A 53 4.27 -0.65 1.80
CA PRO A 53 5.12 -1.18 0.74
C PRO A 53 5.40 -2.68 0.96
N PRO A 54 5.80 -3.41 -0.09
CA PRO A 54 6.17 -4.82 0.04
C PRO A 54 7.28 -5.01 1.09
N LEU A 55 6.96 -5.71 2.18
CA LEU A 55 7.88 -5.98 3.30
C LEU A 55 8.62 -7.34 3.17
N TYR A 56 8.76 -7.87 1.94
CA TYR A 56 9.40 -9.18 1.76
C TYR A 56 10.91 -9.11 2.05
N GLU A 57 11.46 -10.17 2.64
CA GLU A 57 12.90 -10.29 2.91
C GLU A 57 13.69 -10.27 1.59
N GLY A 58 14.30 -9.13 1.28
CA GLY A 58 15.08 -8.93 0.06
C GLY A 58 14.89 -7.55 -0.59
N VAL A 59 13.80 -6.83 -0.28
CA VAL A 59 13.71 -5.40 -0.60
C VAL A 59 14.57 -4.64 0.38
N LYS A 60 15.62 -3.99 -0.13
CA LYS A 60 16.37 -3.04 0.68
C LYS A 60 15.67 -1.69 0.64
N THR A 61 15.45 -1.06 1.79
CA THR A 61 15.01 0.33 1.82
C THR A 61 16.11 1.24 1.24
N PRO A 62 15.79 2.45 0.77
CA PRO A 62 16.80 3.42 0.37
C PRO A 62 17.87 3.66 1.45
N GLU A 63 17.49 3.65 2.74
CA GLU A 63 18.45 3.76 3.85
C GLU A 63 19.38 2.53 3.90
N GLU A 64 18.84 1.32 3.74
CA GLU A 64 19.63 0.08 3.72
C GLU A 64 20.53 -0.05 2.48
N MET A 65 20.18 0.63 1.39
CA MET A 65 21.03 0.76 0.20
C MET A 65 22.10 1.86 0.34
N GLY A 66 22.11 2.60 1.45
CA GLY A 66 23.03 3.73 1.67
C GLY A 66 22.78 4.92 0.75
N VAL A 67 21.59 5.01 0.15
CA VAL A 67 21.23 6.11 -0.75
C VAL A 67 20.76 7.29 0.09
N ALA A 68 21.36 8.45 -0.12
CA ALA A 68 20.96 9.66 0.59
C ALA A 68 19.52 10.05 0.22
N LYS A 69 18.72 10.42 1.22
CA LYS A 69 17.38 10.96 1.00
C LYS A 69 17.50 12.26 0.21
N TRP A 70 16.86 12.33 -0.96
CA TRP A 70 16.74 13.56 -1.72
C TRP A 70 15.94 14.60 -0.90
N GLN A 71 16.51 15.77 -0.69
CA GLN A 71 15.84 16.92 -0.08
C GLN A 71 16.17 18.18 -0.87
N GLY A 72 15.19 18.70 -1.61
CA GLY A 72 15.24 20.03 -2.23
C GLY A 72 14.16 20.96 -1.68
N THR A 73 13.98 22.11 -2.32
CA THR A 73 12.81 22.97 -2.03
C THR A 73 11.51 22.26 -2.43
N PRO A 74 10.33 22.66 -1.90
CA PRO A 74 9.06 22.10 -2.33
C PRO A 74 8.87 22.09 -3.86
N GLU A 75 9.32 23.14 -4.53
CA GLU A 75 9.23 23.30 -5.99
C GLU A 75 10.15 22.31 -6.72
N GLU A 76 11.38 22.13 -6.24
CA GLU A 76 12.32 21.14 -6.79
C GLU A 76 11.84 19.71 -6.58
N ASN A 77 11.25 19.43 -5.41
CA ASN A 77 10.65 18.13 -5.11
C ASN A 77 9.46 17.87 -6.03
N LEU A 78 8.60 18.87 -6.27
CA LEU A 78 7.48 18.74 -7.21
C LEU A 78 7.97 18.52 -8.64
N MET A 79 9.03 19.21 -9.08
CA MET A 79 9.63 18.98 -10.40
C MET A 79 10.25 17.59 -10.55
N THR A 80 10.83 17.07 -9.47
CA THR A 80 11.35 15.69 -9.41
C THR A 80 10.20 14.68 -9.53
N LEU A 81 9.15 14.83 -8.71
CA LEU A 81 7.95 13.99 -8.78
C LEU A 81 7.24 14.08 -10.13
N ARG A 82 7.19 15.27 -10.73
CA ARG A 82 6.67 15.47 -12.09
C ARG A 82 7.45 14.65 -13.11
N SER A 83 8.78 14.66 -13.03
CA SER A 83 9.64 13.90 -13.94
C SER A 83 9.39 12.40 -13.81
N VAL A 84 9.22 11.90 -12.58
CA VAL A 84 8.85 10.52 -12.29
C VAL A 84 7.45 10.19 -12.82
N ALA A 85 6.46 11.03 -12.58
CA ALA A 85 5.10 10.82 -13.07
C ALA A 85 5.05 10.79 -14.62
N ARG A 86 5.83 11.67 -15.29
CA ARG A 86 5.98 11.65 -16.76
C ARG A 86 6.61 10.36 -17.25
N LEU A 87 7.61 9.82 -16.56
CA LEU A 87 8.20 8.52 -16.87
C LEU A 87 7.15 7.40 -16.79
N PHE A 88 6.23 7.48 -15.85
CA PHE A 88 5.10 6.55 -15.72
C PHE A 88 3.89 6.88 -16.61
N GLY A 89 4.01 7.83 -17.53
CA GLY A 89 2.98 8.14 -18.52
C GLY A 89 1.88 9.09 -18.04
N ALA A 90 2.06 9.78 -16.91
CA ALA A 90 1.12 10.82 -16.48
C ALA A 90 1.15 12.04 -17.41
N GLU A 91 0.02 12.73 -17.51
CA GLU A 91 -0.12 13.98 -18.26
C GLU A 91 0.13 15.19 -17.36
N ASP A 92 -0.76 15.44 -16.40
CA ASP A 92 -0.63 16.54 -15.45
C ASP A 92 -0.34 16.02 -14.05
N VAL A 93 0.30 16.87 -13.25
CA VAL A 93 0.58 16.60 -11.84
C VAL A 93 0.17 17.79 -10.99
N GLY A 94 -0.26 17.50 -9.76
CA GLY A 94 -0.65 18.49 -8.78
C GLY A 94 -0.27 18.05 -7.37
N CYS A 95 -0.29 19.00 -6.45
CA CYS A 95 -0.09 18.71 -5.04
C CYS A 95 -1.01 19.60 -4.21
N VAL A 96 -1.58 19.02 -3.15
CA VAL A 96 -2.49 19.69 -2.22
C VAL A 96 -2.02 19.42 -0.79
N GLU A 97 -2.03 20.45 0.05
CA GLU A 97 -1.71 20.29 1.48
C GLU A 97 -2.86 19.57 2.20
N VAL A 98 -2.52 18.63 3.09
CA VAL A 98 -3.48 17.89 3.92
C VAL A 98 -3.87 18.75 5.11
N ASP A 99 -4.99 19.45 4.98
CA ASP A 99 -5.67 20.14 6.08
C ASP A 99 -6.81 19.29 6.67
N GLU A 100 -7.54 19.85 7.63
CA GLU A 100 -8.68 19.18 8.27
C GLU A 100 -9.86 18.92 7.31
N ASP A 101 -9.96 19.67 6.20
CA ASP A 101 -11.01 19.45 5.19
C ASP A 101 -10.62 18.35 4.20
N ILE A 102 -9.35 18.28 3.81
CA ILE A 102 -8.79 17.17 3.01
C ILE A 102 -8.85 15.85 3.77
N LYS A 103 -8.60 15.85 5.09
CA LYS A 103 -8.76 14.64 5.92
C LYS A 103 -10.17 14.06 5.85
N LYS A 104 -11.21 14.89 5.71
CA LYS A 104 -12.61 14.44 5.54
C LYS A 104 -12.88 13.78 4.19
N MET A 105 -12.03 14.02 3.19
CA MET A 105 -12.13 13.36 1.88
C MET A 105 -11.55 11.93 1.90
N VAL A 106 -10.84 11.54 2.95
CA VAL A 106 -10.38 10.16 3.13
C VAL A 106 -11.55 9.29 3.56
N PHE A 107 -11.68 8.11 2.94
CA PHE A 107 -12.71 7.15 3.29
C PHE A 107 -12.64 6.75 4.78
N GLU A 108 -13.80 6.56 5.42
CA GLU A 108 -13.83 6.12 6.83
C GLU A 108 -13.22 4.71 7.00
N ALA A 109 -13.53 3.82 6.06
CA ALA A 109 -13.02 2.46 6.03
C ALA A 109 -12.87 1.98 4.59
N ASP A 110 -11.97 1.03 4.37
CA ASP A 110 -11.83 0.35 3.09
C ASP A 110 -12.82 -0.82 2.97
N MET A 111 -12.82 -1.47 1.80
CA MET A 111 -13.67 -2.62 1.45
C MET A 111 -13.47 -3.84 2.36
N ASP A 112 -12.33 -3.94 3.05
CA ASP A 112 -12.04 -4.98 4.04
C ASP A 112 -12.49 -4.61 5.47
N GLY A 113 -13.10 -3.42 5.64
CA GLY A 113 -13.60 -2.92 6.91
C GLY A 113 -12.55 -2.27 7.82
N LYS A 114 -11.28 -2.18 7.39
CA LYS A 114 -10.24 -1.50 8.16
C LYS A 114 -10.41 0.02 8.09
N LYS A 115 -10.39 0.69 9.23
CA LYS A 115 -10.57 2.15 9.31
C LYS A 115 -9.30 2.91 8.99
N TYR A 116 -9.41 4.02 8.26
CA TYR A 116 -8.31 4.97 8.09
C TYR A 116 -8.25 5.92 9.29
N VAL A 117 -7.08 6.07 9.92
CA VAL A 117 -6.89 6.92 11.09
C VAL A 117 -5.63 7.77 10.90
N PHE A 118 -5.71 9.04 11.25
CA PHE A 118 -4.55 9.92 11.29
C PHE A 118 -3.98 9.96 12.71
N GLU A 119 -2.70 9.66 12.88
CA GLU A 119 -2.03 9.63 14.20
C GLU A 119 -0.66 10.31 14.15
N ASP A 120 -0.20 10.79 15.30
CA ASP A 120 1.15 11.36 15.47
C ASP A 120 2.18 10.24 15.66
N VAL A 121 2.44 9.51 14.59
CA VAL A 121 3.42 8.43 14.51
C VAL A 121 4.47 8.72 13.45
N ASP A 122 5.64 8.10 13.56
CA ASP A 122 6.72 8.30 12.58
C ASP A 122 6.51 7.51 11.29
N GLU A 123 5.89 6.34 11.34
CA GLU A 123 5.74 5.51 10.15
C GLU A 123 4.30 5.07 10.02
N ALA A 124 3.85 4.93 8.77
CA ALA A 124 2.55 4.36 8.49
C ALA A 124 2.57 2.88 8.90
N TYR A 125 1.48 2.40 9.48
CA TYR A 125 1.35 1.00 9.85
C TYR A 125 -0.08 0.50 9.67
N GLU A 126 -0.22 -0.81 9.55
CA GLU A 126 -1.49 -1.50 9.38
C GLU A 126 -1.69 -2.50 10.52
N THR A 127 -2.92 -2.59 11.03
CA THR A 127 -3.35 -3.62 11.97
C THR A 127 -4.49 -4.45 11.37
N ALA A 128 -4.99 -5.41 12.13
CA ALA A 128 -6.19 -6.16 11.74
C ALA A 128 -7.45 -5.26 11.58
N THR A 129 -7.47 -4.07 12.19
CA THR A 129 -8.68 -3.23 12.29
C THR A 129 -8.52 -1.81 11.78
N LYS A 130 -7.30 -1.29 11.67
CA LYS A 130 -7.04 0.10 11.24
C LYS A 130 -5.79 0.22 10.37
N ARG A 131 -5.77 1.28 9.56
CA ARG A 131 -4.64 1.76 8.76
C ARG A 131 -4.30 3.17 9.22
N VAL A 132 -3.06 3.38 9.61
CA VAL A 132 -2.64 4.64 10.21
C VAL A 132 -1.81 5.45 9.23
N ILE A 133 -2.27 6.66 8.95
CA ILE A 133 -1.55 7.67 8.16
C ILE A 133 -0.88 8.65 9.14
N PRO A 134 0.45 8.79 9.12
CA PRO A 134 1.14 9.77 9.93
C PRO A 134 0.67 11.20 9.67
N ASN A 135 0.44 11.99 10.72
CA ASN A 135 0.13 13.43 10.58
C ASN A 135 1.24 14.24 9.92
N LYS A 136 2.48 13.72 9.89
CA LYS A 136 3.59 14.34 9.16
C LYS A 136 3.48 14.25 7.63
N CYS A 137 2.60 13.37 7.12
CA CYS A 137 2.29 13.27 5.69
C CYS A 137 1.36 14.42 5.27
N LYS A 138 1.95 15.59 5.02
CA LYS A 138 1.22 16.85 4.76
C LYS A 138 0.79 17.07 3.30
N TRP A 139 1.11 16.17 2.38
CA TRP A 139 0.96 16.43 0.95
C TRP A 139 0.23 15.26 0.27
N VAL A 140 -0.83 15.58 -0.47
CA VAL A 140 -1.45 14.68 -1.44
C VAL A 140 -0.86 15.01 -2.80
N PHE A 141 -0.18 14.04 -3.42
CA PHE A 141 0.29 14.15 -4.78
C PHE A 141 -0.74 13.53 -5.72
N THR A 142 -1.19 14.29 -6.72
CA THR A 142 -2.19 13.85 -7.70
C THR A 142 -1.59 13.89 -9.09
N TRP A 143 -1.99 12.96 -9.94
CA TRP A 143 -1.64 12.98 -11.36
C TRP A 143 -2.82 12.54 -12.22
N THR A 144 -2.84 12.97 -13.46
CA THR A 144 -3.86 12.58 -14.44
C THR A 144 -3.24 11.67 -15.50
N MET A 145 -4.03 10.73 -16.01
CA MET A 145 -3.67 9.89 -17.14
C MET A 145 -4.77 10.02 -18.19
N ARG A 146 -4.37 10.34 -19.42
CA ARG A 146 -5.32 10.45 -20.52
C ARG A 146 -5.76 9.04 -20.93
N GLN A 147 -7.08 8.82 -20.92
CA GLN A 147 -7.62 7.61 -21.53
C GLN A 147 -7.45 7.67 -23.05
N PRO A 148 -7.06 6.56 -23.69
CA PRO A 148 -7.08 6.48 -25.15
C PRO A 148 -8.52 6.67 -25.66
N PRO A 149 -8.70 7.29 -26.83
CA PRO A 149 -10.02 7.52 -27.43
C PRO A 149 -10.74 6.24 -27.83
#